data_AF-A0A0T5VV24-F1
#
_entry.id   AF-A0A0T5VV24-F1
#
_cell.length_a   1.000
_cell.length_b   1.000
_cell.length_c   1.000
_cell.angle_alpha   90.00
_cell.angle_beta   90.00
_cell.angle_gamma   90.00
#
_symmetry.space_group_name_H-M   'P 1'
#
loop_
_entity.id
_entity.type
_entity.pdbx_description
1 polymer ?
#
loop_
_entity_poly.entity_id
_entity_poly.type
_entity_poly.pdbx_seq_one_letter_code
_entity_poly.pdbx_strand_id
1 'polypeptide(L)'
;MPLNAMRINSGFGKRIHPLTHNVDFHRGIDLHARNEPVYAFFSGRISEVGCNPILGNFIRIEKSGLECIYGHLSILLVKRGDEVESGEAVAVTGRTGRVTGEHLHFALKQNGNYLNPVHFIRGYYQDRANKENIMENTATYSLRQKLELLVMMEEVALNEQESSLYGVDFADREDPEDE
;
A
#
# COMPACT_ATOMS: atom_id res chain seq x y z
N MET A 1 -6.72 -0.74 6.19
CA MET A 1 -5.36 -0.21 6.47
C MET A 1 -4.39 -1.38 6.59
N PRO A 2 -3.12 -1.24 6.16
CA PRO A 2 -2.17 -2.37 6.14
C PRO A 2 -1.54 -2.70 7.50
N LEU A 3 -1.63 -1.78 8.46
CA LEU A 3 -1.17 -1.91 9.85
C LEU A 3 -2.22 -1.29 10.79
N ASN A 4 -2.10 -1.58 12.09
CA ASN A 4 -2.96 -1.00 13.13
C ASN A 4 -2.83 0.53 13.23
N ALA A 5 -1.64 1.07 12.95
CA ALA A 5 -1.38 2.50 12.85
C ALA A 5 -0.39 2.78 11.73
N MET A 6 -0.71 3.76 10.87
CA MET A 6 0.23 4.21 9.83
C MET A 6 1.12 5.33 10.37
N ARG A 7 2.39 5.01 10.59
CA ARG A 7 3.45 5.99 10.87
C ARG A 7 4.49 5.92 9.76
N ILE A 8 4.55 6.96 8.93
CA ILE A 8 5.41 6.99 7.75
C ILE A 8 6.85 7.34 8.18
N ASN A 9 7.78 6.44 7.88
CA ASN A 9 9.22 6.67 8.00
C ASN A 9 9.79 7.30 6.73
N SER A 10 9.34 6.84 5.56
CA SER A 10 9.78 7.33 4.25
C SER A 10 8.59 7.43 3.30
N GLY A 11 8.48 8.56 2.60
CA GLY A 11 7.41 8.83 1.63
C GLY A 11 7.71 8.30 0.22
N PHE A 12 6.70 8.38 -0.64
CA PHE A 12 6.78 8.07 -2.07
C PHE A 12 7.52 9.17 -2.85
N GLY A 13 8.24 8.80 -3.90
CA GLY A 13 8.87 9.72 -4.85
C GLY A 13 10.39 9.81 -4.75
N LYS A 14 10.96 10.84 -5.41
CA LYS A 14 12.42 11.04 -5.49
C LYS A 14 13.02 11.32 -4.11
N ARG A 15 14.07 10.59 -3.78
CA ARG A 15 14.89 10.78 -2.59
C ARG A 15 16.37 10.69 -2.93
N ILE A 16 17.19 11.31 -2.09
CA ILE A 16 18.64 11.08 -2.11
C ILE A 16 18.89 9.81 -1.29
N HIS A 17 19.46 8.79 -1.92
CA HIS A 17 19.75 7.52 -1.26
C HIS A 17 20.75 7.75 -0.12
N PRO A 18 20.42 7.37 1.14
CA PRO A 18 21.17 7.79 2.32
C PRO A 18 22.59 7.23 2.40
N LEU A 19 22.89 6.17 1.64
CA LEU A 19 24.22 5.53 1.64
C LEU A 19 25.04 5.87 0.40
N THR A 20 24.40 6.16 -0.74
CA THR A 20 25.11 6.33 -2.03
C THR A 20 25.05 7.76 -2.55
N HIS A 21 24.23 8.63 -1.95
CA HIS A 21 23.99 10.01 -2.36
C HIS A 21 23.45 10.18 -3.79
N ASN A 22 23.03 9.08 -4.43
CA ASN A 22 22.39 9.10 -5.73
C ASN A 22 20.89 9.40 -5.59
N VAL A 23 20.28 9.93 -6.66
CA VAL A 23 18.82 10.06 -6.74
C VAL A 23 18.24 8.66 -6.94
N ASP A 24 17.32 8.29 -6.04
CA ASP A 24 16.55 7.05 -6.05
C ASP A 24 15.06 7.41 -6.06
N PHE A 25 14.22 6.57 -6.65
CA PHE A 25 12.76 6.78 -6.67
C PHE A 25 12.07 5.74 -5.81
N HIS A 26 11.45 6.19 -4.72
CA HIS A 26 10.73 5.30 -3.83
C HIS A 26 9.31 5.04 -4.34
N ARG A 27 9.09 3.83 -4.87
CA ARG A 27 7.82 3.39 -5.51
C ARG A 27 6.71 3.02 -4.51
N GLY A 28 6.89 3.35 -3.22
CA GLY A 28 5.93 3.06 -2.16
C GLY A 28 6.13 3.99 -0.96
N ILE A 29 5.68 3.56 0.21
CA ILE A 29 5.95 4.18 1.51
C ILE A 29 6.51 3.15 2.49
N ASP A 30 7.38 3.61 3.37
CA ASP A 30 7.92 2.79 4.44
C ASP A 30 7.19 3.16 5.74
N LEU A 31 6.55 2.16 6.35
CA LEU A 31 5.75 2.33 7.56
C LEU A 31 6.49 1.73 8.76
N HIS A 32 6.62 2.50 9.83
CA HIS A 32 7.17 2.01 11.09
C HIS A 32 6.34 0.82 11.60
N ALA A 33 6.99 -0.32 11.76
CA ALA A 33 6.39 -1.53 12.32
C ALA A 33 7.47 -2.42 12.92
N ARG A 34 7.15 -3.19 13.97
CA ARG A 34 8.06 -4.18 14.55
C ARG A 34 7.34 -5.47 14.97
N ASN A 35 7.55 -6.55 14.23
CA ASN A 35 6.88 -7.84 14.37
C ASN A 35 5.36 -7.68 14.50
N GLU A 36 4.80 -6.79 13.69
CA GLU A 36 3.37 -6.47 13.69
C GLU A 36 2.65 -7.29 12.61
N PRO A 37 1.39 -7.70 12.86
CA PRO A 37 0.55 -8.26 11.81
C PRO A 37 0.36 -7.26 10.67
N VAL A 38 0.46 -7.76 9.45
CA VAL A 38 0.14 -7.03 8.21
C VAL A 38 -1.23 -7.48 7.75
N TYR A 39 -2.09 -6.51 7.45
CA TYR A 39 -3.47 -6.75 7.05
C TYR A 39 -3.68 -6.44 5.57
N ALA A 40 -4.55 -7.21 4.92
CA ALA A 40 -4.97 -6.94 3.55
C ALA A 40 -5.62 -5.56 3.44
N PHE A 41 -5.08 -4.72 2.57
CA PHE A 41 -5.52 -3.35 2.31
C PHE A 41 -6.82 -3.27 1.50
N PHE A 42 -7.19 -4.32 0.78
CA PHE A 42 -8.51 -4.53 0.19
C PHE A 42 -8.80 -6.03 0.04
N SER A 43 -10.07 -6.41 -0.11
CA SER A 43 -10.44 -7.79 -0.42
C SER A 43 -10.02 -8.12 -1.84
N GLY A 44 -9.29 -9.21 -2.06
CA GLY A 44 -8.74 -9.53 -3.38
C GLY A 44 -8.09 -10.90 -3.43
N ARG A 45 -7.41 -11.21 -4.53
CA ARG A 45 -6.67 -12.46 -4.69
C ARG A 45 -5.19 -12.21 -4.44
N ILE A 46 -4.52 -13.13 -3.75
CA ILE A 46 -3.06 -13.15 -3.68
C ILE A 46 -2.50 -13.48 -5.06
N SER A 47 -2.06 -12.46 -5.80
CA SER A 47 -1.52 -12.62 -7.16
C SER A 47 -0.10 -13.21 -7.14
N GLU A 48 0.66 -12.88 -6.10
CA GLU A 48 2.05 -13.31 -5.94
C GLU A 48 2.46 -13.43 -4.47
N VAL A 49 3.29 -14.44 -4.18
CA VAL A 49 4.05 -14.59 -2.94
C VAL A 49 5.47 -14.95 -3.35
N GLY A 50 6.45 -14.17 -2.93
CA GLY A 50 7.82 -14.32 -3.43
C GLY A 50 8.87 -13.80 -2.47
N CYS A 51 10.13 -13.90 -2.90
CA CYS A 51 11.27 -13.34 -2.20
C CYS A 51 12.31 -12.88 -3.22
N ASN A 52 12.77 -11.63 -3.10
CA ASN A 52 13.86 -11.10 -3.93
C ASN A 52 14.82 -10.23 -3.09
N PRO A 53 16.00 -9.85 -3.63
CA PRO A 53 17.00 -9.10 -2.87
C PRO A 53 16.54 -7.72 -2.38
N ILE A 54 15.60 -7.09 -3.09
CA ILE A 54 15.13 -5.73 -2.80
C ILE A 54 14.03 -5.76 -1.74
N LEU A 55 12.89 -6.37 -2.07
CA LEU A 55 11.73 -6.45 -1.19
C LEU A 55 11.90 -7.47 -0.07
N GLY A 56 12.83 -8.42 -0.18
CA GLY A 56 12.85 -9.58 0.71
C GLY A 56 11.61 -10.42 0.46
N ASN A 57 11.06 -11.04 1.52
CA ASN A 57 9.78 -11.73 1.38
C ASN A 57 8.66 -10.72 1.13
N PHE A 58 7.80 -11.01 0.17
CA PHE A 58 6.72 -10.10 -0.21
C PHE A 58 5.45 -10.85 -0.61
N ILE A 59 4.33 -10.11 -0.56
CA ILE A 59 3.02 -10.53 -1.04
C ILE A 59 2.46 -9.43 -1.95
N ARG A 60 1.76 -9.84 -3.00
CA ARG A 60 0.91 -8.98 -3.83
C ARG A 60 -0.54 -9.42 -3.74
N ILE A 61 -1.43 -8.46 -3.52
CA ILE A 61 -2.89 -8.64 -3.57
C ILE A 61 -3.40 -7.84 -4.75
N GLU A 62 -4.21 -8.44 -5.61
CA GLU A 62 -4.75 -7.80 -6.80
C GLU A 62 -6.28 -7.90 -6.84
N LYS A 63 -6.90 -6.82 -7.32
CA LYS A 63 -8.32 -6.76 -7.69
C LYS A 63 -8.54 -5.66 -8.71
N SER A 64 -9.11 -6.02 -9.86
CA SER A 64 -9.55 -5.06 -10.89
C SER A 64 -8.44 -4.09 -11.35
N GLY A 65 -7.22 -4.60 -11.48
CA GLY A 65 -6.06 -3.81 -11.91
C GLY A 65 -5.46 -2.91 -10.82
N LEU A 66 -6.05 -2.85 -9.63
CA LEU A 66 -5.42 -2.32 -8.44
C LEU A 66 -4.60 -3.43 -7.78
N GLU A 67 -3.32 -3.18 -7.56
CA GLU A 67 -2.40 -4.07 -6.87
C GLU A 67 -1.87 -3.41 -5.61
N CYS A 68 -1.79 -4.18 -4.54
CA CYS A 68 -1.16 -3.82 -3.29
C CYS A 68 0.02 -4.73 -3.00
N ILE A 69 1.17 -4.14 -2.65
CA ILE A 69 2.43 -4.84 -2.45
C ILE A 69 2.89 -4.63 -1.00
N TYR A 70 3.25 -5.71 -0.32
CA TYR A 70 3.82 -5.72 1.02
C TYR A 70 5.21 -6.32 0.97
N GLY A 71 6.22 -5.55 1.34
CA GLY A 71 7.62 -6.00 1.37
C GLY A 71 8.19 -6.07 2.78
N HIS A 72 9.39 -6.64 2.86
CA HIS A 72 10.21 -6.80 4.06
C HIS A 72 9.57 -7.70 5.13
N LEU A 73 8.82 -8.72 4.70
CA LEU A 73 8.04 -9.58 5.61
C LEU A 73 8.90 -10.66 6.28
N SER A 74 8.58 -10.99 7.54
CA SER A 74 9.24 -12.10 8.26
C SER A 74 8.49 -13.42 8.10
N ILE A 75 7.15 -13.38 8.16
CA ILE A 75 6.27 -14.54 8.09
C ILE A 75 5.17 -14.25 7.08
N LEU A 76 4.88 -15.22 6.22
CA LEU A 76 3.82 -15.19 5.22
C LEU A 76 2.71 -16.14 5.70
N LEU A 77 1.48 -15.64 5.84
CA LEU A 77 0.34 -16.42 6.34
C LEU A 77 -0.55 -16.97 5.22
N VAL A 78 -0.29 -16.56 3.98
CA VAL A 78 -1.07 -16.85 2.78
C VAL A 78 -0.18 -17.40 1.67
N LYS A 79 -0.80 -18.00 0.65
CA LYS A 79 -0.15 -18.50 -0.56
C LYS A 79 -0.79 -17.91 -1.81
N ARG A 80 -0.06 -17.99 -2.92
CA ARG A 80 -0.56 -17.53 -4.23
C ARG A 80 -1.89 -18.22 -4.56
N GLY A 81 -2.85 -17.42 -5.02
CA GLY A 81 -4.18 -17.87 -5.40
C GLY A 81 -5.23 -17.77 -4.30
N ASP A 82 -4.83 -17.62 -3.04
CA ASP A 82 -5.79 -17.42 -1.93
C ASP A 82 -6.63 -16.16 -2.16
N GLU A 83 -7.89 -16.22 -1.73
CA GLU A 83 -8.76 -15.04 -1.63
C GLU A 83 -8.71 -14.56 -0.19
N VAL A 84 -8.55 -13.25 -0.01
CA VAL A 84 -8.45 -12.63 1.30
C VAL A 84 -9.47 -11.51 1.44
N GLU A 85 -9.97 -11.33 2.65
CA GLU A 85 -10.85 -10.23 2.98
C GLU A 85 -10.05 -9.00 3.42
N SER A 86 -10.64 -7.84 3.15
CA SER A 86 -10.30 -6.57 3.76
C SER A 86 -10.01 -6.71 5.27
N GLY A 87 -8.80 -6.34 5.70
CA GLY A 87 -8.43 -6.38 7.11
C GLY A 87 -8.03 -7.77 7.62
N GLU A 88 -8.04 -8.80 6.79
CA GLU A 88 -7.51 -10.12 7.12
C GLU A 88 -5.99 -10.06 7.33
N ALA A 89 -5.48 -10.78 8.32
CA ALA A 89 -4.04 -10.86 8.57
C ALA A 89 -3.36 -11.77 7.53
N VAL A 90 -2.44 -11.23 6.75
CA VAL A 90 -1.79 -11.94 5.62
C VAL A 90 -0.31 -12.19 5.83
N ALA A 91 0.34 -11.45 6.75
CA ALA A 91 1.76 -11.60 7.04
C ALA A 91 2.15 -10.99 8.40
N VAL A 92 3.43 -11.07 8.73
CA VAL A 92 4.07 -10.34 9.83
C VAL A 92 5.23 -9.52 9.28
N THR A 93 5.36 -8.28 9.74
CA THR A 93 6.48 -7.41 9.35
C THR A 93 7.82 -7.97 9.78
N GLY A 94 8.89 -7.56 9.09
CA GLY A 94 10.22 -8.08 9.31
C GLY A 94 11.30 -7.16 8.75
N ARG A 95 12.45 -7.76 8.47
CA ARG A 95 13.67 -7.06 8.05
C ARG A 95 14.38 -7.76 6.89
N THR A 96 13.64 -8.48 6.06
CA THR A 96 14.20 -9.21 4.92
C THR A 96 14.40 -8.29 3.72
N GLY A 97 15.34 -8.64 2.84
CA GLY A 97 15.66 -7.83 1.67
C GLY A 97 16.58 -6.66 2.03
N ARG A 98 16.54 -5.61 1.21
CA ARG A 98 17.42 -4.45 1.34
C ARG A 98 16.81 -3.40 2.27
N VAL A 99 17.04 -3.57 3.57
CA VAL A 99 16.55 -2.65 4.61
C VAL A 99 17.64 -2.25 5.60
N THR A 100 17.49 -1.05 6.19
CA THR A 100 18.36 -0.56 7.28
C THR A 100 17.78 -0.84 8.67
N GLY A 101 16.50 -1.22 8.73
CA GLY A 101 15.78 -1.51 9.96
C GLY A 101 14.42 -2.13 9.65
N GLU A 102 13.81 -2.71 10.68
CA GLU A 102 12.50 -3.36 10.57
C GLU A 102 11.40 -2.33 10.28
N HIS A 103 10.64 -2.57 9.22
CA HIS A 103 9.50 -1.74 8.78
C HIS A 103 8.67 -2.53 7.75
N LEU A 104 7.50 -1.99 7.39
CA LEU A 104 6.73 -2.48 6.24
C LEU A 104 6.98 -1.57 5.04
N HIS A 105 7.42 -2.15 3.92
CA HIS A 105 7.31 -1.46 2.64
C HIS A 105 5.90 -1.70 2.06
N PHE A 106 5.20 -0.63 1.71
CA PHE A 106 3.84 -0.66 1.19
C PHE A 106 3.73 0.13 -0.10
N ALA A 107 3.31 -0.51 -1.18
CA ALA A 107 3.12 0.14 -2.47
C ALA A 107 1.77 -0.20 -3.08
N LEU A 108 1.27 0.72 -3.90
CA LEU A 108 0.05 0.55 -4.68
C LEU A 108 0.37 0.73 -6.16
N LYS A 109 -0.23 -0.08 -7.02
CA LYS A 109 -0.23 0.11 -8.47
C LYS A 109 -1.66 0.12 -9.00
N GLN A 110 -1.96 0.97 -9.97
CA GLN A 110 -3.16 0.88 -10.79
C GLN A 110 -2.75 0.67 -12.24
N ASN A 111 -3.21 -0.43 -12.83
CA ASN A 111 -2.93 -0.79 -14.23
C ASN A 111 -1.43 -0.72 -14.57
N GLY A 112 -0.59 -1.21 -13.64
CA GLY A 112 0.87 -1.23 -13.77
C GLY A 112 1.61 0.05 -13.34
N ASN A 113 0.91 1.16 -13.09
CA ASN A 113 1.55 2.41 -12.67
C ASN A 113 1.51 2.55 -11.14
N TYR A 114 2.66 2.86 -10.53
CA TYR A 114 2.71 3.10 -9.09
C TYR A 114 1.96 4.37 -8.71
N LEU A 115 1.18 4.27 -7.63
CA LEU A 115 0.45 5.38 -7.04
C LEU A 115 1.13 5.81 -5.75
N ASN A 116 1.08 7.11 -5.44
CA ASN A 116 1.42 7.58 -4.10
C ASN A 116 0.35 7.08 -3.10
N PRO A 117 0.67 6.16 -2.18
CA PRO A 117 -0.35 5.58 -1.31
C PRO A 117 -0.99 6.60 -0.35
N VAL A 118 -0.24 7.64 0.04
CA VAL A 118 -0.76 8.71 0.92
C VAL A 118 -1.82 9.53 0.19
N HIS A 119 -1.55 9.91 -1.06
CA HIS A 119 -2.50 10.66 -1.87
C HIS A 119 -3.73 9.83 -2.20
N PHE A 120 -3.53 8.57 -2.55
CA PHE A 120 -4.61 7.64 -2.82
C PHE A 120 -5.55 7.52 -1.60
N ILE A 121 -4.99 7.19 -0.43
CA ILE A 121 -5.75 7.05 0.81
C ILE A 121 -6.44 8.38 1.17
N ARG A 122 -5.73 9.51 1.13
CA ARG A 122 -6.30 10.82 1.47
C ARG A 122 -7.42 11.24 0.51
N GLY A 123 -7.19 11.07 -0.79
CA GLY A 123 -8.15 11.43 -1.82
C GLY A 123 -9.43 10.61 -1.70
N TYR A 124 -9.28 9.33 -1.38
CA TYR A 124 -10.39 8.45 -1.05
C TYR A 124 -11.22 8.93 0.15
N TYR A 125 -10.55 9.40 1.21
CA TYR A 125 -11.23 10.03 2.34
C TYR A 125 -11.91 11.36 1.97
N GLN A 126 -11.27 12.17 1.12
CA GLN A 126 -11.79 13.48 0.73
C GLN A 126 -12.99 13.39 -0.21
N ASP A 127 -12.99 12.45 -1.17
CA ASP A 127 -14.15 12.21 -2.04
C ASP A 127 -15.35 11.73 -1.24
N ARG A 128 -15.15 10.84 -0.25
CA ARG A 128 -16.23 10.46 0.67
C ARG A 128 -16.66 11.61 1.56
N ALA A 129 -15.72 12.36 2.16
CA ALA A 129 -16.06 13.54 2.94
C ALA A 129 -16.78 14.61 2.11
N ASN A 130 -16.57 14.67 0.79
CA ASN A 130 -17.27 15.57 -0.12
C ASN A 130 -18.66 15.04 -0.52
N LYS A 131 -18.81 13.72 -0.69
CA LYS A 131 -20.13 13.06 -0.81
C LYS A 131 -20.94 13.16 0.49
N GLU A 132 -20.26 13.14 1.64
CA GLU A 132 -20.81 13.36 2.97
C GLU A 132 -20.95 14.85 3.31
N ASN A 133 -20.26 15.80 2.66
CA ASN A 133 -20.40 17.25 2.91
C ASN A 133 -21.69 17.86 2.35
N ILE A 134 -22.58 17.04 1.80
CA ILE A 134 -24.01 17.36 1.70
C ILE A 134 -24.69 17.23 3.09
N MET A 135 -24.00 16.65 4.09
CA MET A 135 -24.38 16.52 5.51
C MET A 135 -23.14 16.59 6.44
N GLU A 136 -22.66 17.80 6.74
CA GLU A 136 -21.90 18.18 7.96
C GLU A 136 -20.41 17.80 8.14
N ASN A 137 -19.57 18.85 8.16
CA ASN A 137 -18.31 18.97 8.91
C ASN A 137 -18.32 18.24 10.28
N THR A 138 -17.26 17.54 10.70
CA THR A 138 -16.08 18.05 11.44
C THR A 138 -15.17 16.88 11.87
N ALA A 139 -13.94 17.21 12.30
CA ALA A 139 -12.86 16.34 12.74
C ALA A 139 -13.23 15.22 13.74
N THR A 140 -12.44 14.14 13.68
CA THR A 140 -12.40 12.94 14.55
C THR A 140 -13.27 11.79 14.04
N TYR A 141 -12.67 10.91 13.23
CA TYR A 141 -13.42 9.81 12.62
C TYR A 141 -13.99 8.85 13.67
N SER A 142 -15.32 8.76 13.71
CA SER A 142 -16.08 7.88 14.59
C SER A 142 -15.91 6.40 14.20
N LEU A 143 -16.28 5.47 15.09
CA LEU A 143 -16.22 4.03 14.82
C LEU A 143 -16.97 3.64 13.53
N ARG A 144 -18.02 4.40 13.18
CA ARG A 144 -18.77 4.27 11.94
C ARG A 144 -17.93 4.59 10.71
N GLN A 145 -17.10 5.63 10.75
CA GLN A 145 -16.20 5.98 9.65
C GLN A 145 -15.04 4.98 9.49
N LYS A 146 -14.66 4.27 10.57
CA LYS A 146 -13.76 3.11 10.48
C LYS A 146 -14.44 1.88 9.86
N LEU A 147 -15.72 1.66 10.18
CA LEU A 147 -16.55 0.60 9.61
C LEU A 147 -16.85 0.84 8.13
N GLU A 148 -17.11 2.09 7.75
CA GLU A 148 -17.29 2.46 6.35
C GLU A 148 -15.99 2.31 5.56
N LEU A 149 -14.82 2.45 6.19
CA LEU A 149 -13.54 2.08 5.58
C LEU A 149 -13.38 0.58 5.31
N LEU A 150 -14.00 -0.24 6.14
CA LEU A 150 -14.05 -1.69 5.93
C LEU A 150 -14.96 -2.03 4.75
N VAL A 151 -16.14 -1.39 4.66
CA VAL A 151 -17.11 -1.53 3.55
C VAL A 151 -16.52 -1.01 2.23
N MET A 152 -15.73 0.06 2.30
CA MET A 152 -14.96 0.68 1.23
C MET A 152 -14.04 -0.28 0.46
N MET A 153 -13.51 -1.32 1.11
CA MET A 153 -12.54 -2.27 0.54
C MET A 153 -13.19 -3.39 -0.30
N GLU A 154 -14.53 -3.47 -0.34
CA GLU A 154 -15.27 -4.45 -1.13
C GLU A 154 -15.54 -4.01 -2.59
N GLU A 155 -15.45 -2.72 -2.93
CA GLU A 155 -16.00 -2.20 -4.21
C GLU A 155 -15.04 -1.42 -5.13
N VAL A 156 -13.73 -1.32 -4.83
CA VAL A 156 -12.87 -0.43 -5.64
C VAL A 156 -12.54 -1.01 -7.02
N ALA A 157 -13.16 -0.44 -8.06
CA ALA A 157 -12.61 -0.32 -9.40
C ALA A 157 -12.53 1.17 -9.73
N LEU A 158 -11.31 1.72 -9.82
CA LEU A 158 -11.10 3.12 -10.18
C LEU A 158 -11.13 3.27 -11.70
N ASN A 159 -11.78 4.34 -12.19
CA ASN A 159 -11.70 4.70 -13.59
C ASN A 159 -10.44 5.53 -13.90
N GLU A 160 -10.09 5.64 -15.18
CA GLU A 160 -8.86 6.32 -15.64
C GLU A 160 -8.75 7.79 -15.19
N GLN A 161 -9.86 8.49 -15.02
CA GLN A 161 -9.86 9.91 -14.62
C GLN A 161 -9.48 10.08 -13.14
N GLU A 162 -9.93 9.17 -12.27
CA GLU A 162 -9.58 9.18 -10.85
C GLU A 162 -8.10 8.83 -10.62
N SER A 163 -7.51 7.97 -11.45
CA SER A 163 -6.09 7.62 -11.38
C SER A 163 -5.16 8.81 -11.62
N SER A 164 -5.57 9.79 -12.43
CA SER A 164 -4.77 10.98 -12.74
C SER A 164 -4.74 11.98 -11.56
N LEU A 165 -5.83 12.04 -10.79
CA LEU A 165 -6.00 12.98 -9.67
C LEU A 165 -5.12 12.63 -8.45
N TYR A 166 -4.78 11.35 -8.27
CA TYR A 166 -4.03 10.87 -7.10
C TYR A 166 -2.50 10.81 -7.26
N GLY A 167 -1.98 11.37 -8.36
CA GLY A 167 -0.55 11.55 -8.56
C GLY A 167 0.13 10.37 -9.24
N VAL A 168 0.02 10.34 -10.56
CA VAL A 168 0.98 9.67 -11.47
C VAL A 168 2.17 10.62 -11.66
N ASP A 169 2.97 10.83 -10.61
CA ASP A 169 4.34 11.29 -10.84
C ASP A 169 5.09 10.05 -11.30
N PHE A 170 5.25 9.94 -12.62
CA PHE A 170 5.98 8.90 -13.36
C PHE A 170 7.05 8.22 -12.50
N ALA A 171 6.65 7.15 -11.79
CA ALA A 171 7.59 6.18 -11.29
C ALA A 171 8.07 5.48 -12.54
N ASP A 172 9.36 5.62 -12.83
CA ASP A 172 10.00 5.00 -13.98
C ASP A 172 9.49 3.57 -14.14
N ARG A 173 9.01 3.25 -15.35
CA ARG A 173 8.60 1.90 -15.74
C ARG A 173 9.65 0.92 -15.22
N GLU A 174 9.19 -0.22 -14.70
CA GLU A 174 10.08 -1.28 -14.21
C GLU A 174 11.23 -1.49 -15.20
N ASP A 175 12.46 -1.25 -14.75
CA ASP A 175 13.62 -1.68 -15.49
C ASP A 175 13.65 -3.20 -15.32
N PRO A 176 13.75 -4.00 -16.40
CA PRO A 176 13.77 -5.46 -16.32
C PRO A 176 14.96 -6.04 -15.54
N GLU A 177 15.84 -5.19 -15.01
CA GLU A 177 16.96 -5.56 -14.14
C GLU A 177 16.60 -5.54 -12.63
N ASP A 178 15.38 -5.12 -12.26
CA ASP A 178 14.91 -5.02 -10.86
C ASP A 178 14.25 -6.32 -10.31
N GLU A 179 14.26 -7.45 -11.05
CA GLU A 179 13.73 -8.77 -10.63
C GLU A 179 14.67 -9.57 -9.70
#